data_AF-A0A822GZN6-F1
#
_entry.id   AF-A0A822GZN6-F1
#
_cell.length_a   1.000
_cell.length_b   1.000
_cell.length_c   1.000
_cell.angle_alpha   90.00
_cell.angle_beta   90.00
_cell.angle_gamma   90.00
#
_symmetry.space_group_name_H-M   'P 1'
#
loop_
_entity.id
_entity.type
_entity.pdbx_description
1 polymer ?
#
loop_
_entity_poly.entity_id
_entity_poly.type
_entity_poly.pdbx_seq_one_letter_code
_entity_poly.pdbx_strand_id
1 'polypeptide(L)'
;MPARVSDDDPRCGIASLQKFQGEDLNSHARKKYQQEQLREWSRLQQEDHQRTQQQQQAADRLFNAKQNELDQRSVELQRAEEECRKAINESIKNYNDAL
;
A
#
# COMPACT_ATOMS: atom_id res chain seq x y z
N MET A 1 19.23 26.29 -56.54
CA MET A 1 19.58 25.92 -55.14
C MET A 1 18.38 25.28 -54.49
N PRO A 2 18.54 24.31 -53.57
CA PRO A 2 17.42 23.69 -52.86
C PRO A 2 16.63 24.73 -52.04
N ALA A 3 15.31 24.51 -51.92
CA ALA A 3 14.37 25.45 -51.32
C ALA A 3 14.50 25.59 -49.78
N ARG A 4 15.06 24.59 -49.11
CA ARG A 4 15.44 24.56 -47.69
C ARG A 4 16.77 23.82 -47.57
N VAL A 5 17.75 24.41 -46.88
CA VAL A 5 19.11 23.82 -46.74
C VAL A 5 19.31 23.16 -45.37
N SER A 6 18.66 23.65 -44.33
CA SER A 6 18.66 23.06 -42.99
C SER A 6 17.36 23.41 -42.24
N ASP A 7 17.15 22.80 -41.07
CA ASP A 7 15.98 23.11 -40.24
C ASP A 7 16.02 24.55 -39.71
N ASP A 8 17.22 25.09 -39.48
CA ASP A 8 17.44 26.47 -39.02
C ASP A 8 17.80 27.42 -40.16
N ASP A 9 17.40 27.11 -41.39
CA ASP A 9 17.64 27.98 -42.56
C ASP A 9 16.94 29.34 -42.35
N PRO A 10 17.69 30.45 -42.21
CA PRO A 10 17.11 31.75 -41.90
C PRO A 10 16.28 32.33 -43.06
N ARG A 11 16.37 31.74 -44.26
CA ARG A 11 15.57 32.12 -45.44
C ARG A 11 14.15 31.57 -45.38
N CYS A 12 13.90 30.55 -44.56
CA CYS A 12 12.60 29.89 -44.41
C CYS A 12 11.71 30.59 -43.37
N GLY A 13 11.34 31.86 -43.63
CA GLY A 13 10.34 32.58 -42.84
C GLY A 13 8.90 32.09 -43.05
N ILE A 14 7.92 32.65 -42.34
CA ILE A 14 6.51 32.19 -42.34
C ILE A 14 5.90 32.16 -43.75
N ALA A 15 6.21 33.17 -44.60
CA ALA A 15 5.68 33.26 -45.96
C ALA A 15 6.31 32.25 -46.94
N SER A 16 7.42 31.60 -46.57
CA SER A 16 8.10 30.63 -47.44
C SER A 16 7.34 29.30 -47.55
N LEU A 17 6.47 29.00 -46.58
CA LEU A 17 5.76 27.71 -46.45
C LEU A 17 6.70 26.49 -46.48
N GLN A 18 7.99 26.66 -46.18
CA GLN A 18 9.01 25.60 -46.21
C GLN A 18 9.28 24.96 -44.84
N LYS A 19 8.81 25.56 -43.75
CA LYS A 19 8.97 25.06 -42.37
C LYS A 19 7.69 25.31 -41.59
N PHE A 20 7.08 24.25 -41.06
CA PHE A 20 5.92 24.33 -40.20
C PHE A 20 6.28 23.96 -38.77
N GLN A 21 5.82 24.74 -37.78
CA GLN A 21 6.05 24.43 -36.37
C GLN A 21 5.43 23.09 -35.93
N GLY A 22 4.41 22.63 -36.65
CA GLY A 22 3.77 21.32 -36.43
C GLY A 22 4.57 20.11 -36.95
N GLU A 23 5.65 20.32 -37.72
CA GLU A 23 6.53 19.22 -38.17
C GLU A 23 7.19 18.50 -36.99
N ASP A 24 7.39 19.24 -35.90
CA ASP A 24 7.87 18.76 -34.63
C ASP A 24 8.89 17.60 -34.72
N LEU A 25 10.09 17.99 -35.12
CA LEU A 25 11.23 17.11 -35.26
C LEU A 25 11.68 16.49 -33.93
N ASN A 26 11.20 17.02 -32.80
CA ASN A 26 11.54 16.55 -31.46
C ASN A 26 10.48 15.61 -30.84
N SER A 27 9.43 15.27 -31.60
CA SER A 27 8.33 14.41 -31.15
C SER A 27 8.80 13.10 -30.52
N HIS A 28 9.78 12.44 -31.13
CA HIS A 28 10.34 11.19 -30.64
C HIS A 28 11.04 11.32 -29.29
N ALA A 29 11.90 12.33 -29.11
CA ALA A 29 12.60 12.54 -27.86
C ALA A 29 11.63 12.95 -26.74
N ARG A 30 10.63 13.80 -27.04
CA ARG A 30 9.59 14.14 -26.07
C ARG A 30 8.78 12.92 -25.65
N LYS A 31 8.39 12.06 -26.59
CA LYS A 31 7.66 10.82 -26.30
C LYS A 31 8.49 9.89 -25.40
N LYS A 32 9.79 9.76 -25.67
CA LYS A 32 10.70 8.98 -24.83
C LYS A 32 10.76 9.54 -23.40
N TYR A 33 10.93 10.85 -23.25
CA TYR A 33 10.95 11.49 -21.94
C TYR A 33 9.64 11.28 -21.17
N GLN A 34 8.48 11.44 -21.84
CA GLN A 34 7.18 11.19 -21.22
C GLN A 34 7.01 9.73 -20.78
N GLN A 35 7.49 8.78 -21.57
CA GLN A 35 7.47 7.36 -21.21
C GLN A 35 8.34 7.07 -19.98
N GLU A 36 9.52 7.67 -19.89
CA GLU A 36 10.41 7.55 -18.73
C GLU A 36 9.76 8.14 -17.48
N GLN A 37 9.15 9.33 -17.57
CA GLN A 37 8.41 9.94 -16.47
C GLN A 37 7.25 9.05 -15.98
N LEU A 38 6.43 8.56 -16.92
CA LEU A 38 5.31 7.67 -16.60
C LEU A 38 5.78 6.36 -15.96
N ARG A 39 6.91 5.82 -16.40
CA ARG A 39 7.50 4.62 -15.84
C ARG A 39 7.90 4.83 -14.38
N GLU A 40 8.61 5.93 -14.08
CA GLU A 40 9.01 6.22 -12.70
C GLU A 40 7.82 6.50 -11.80
N TRP A 41 6.81 7.24 -12.27
CA TRP A 41 5.59 7.47 -11.50
C TRP A 41 4.83 6.17 -11.22
N SER A 42 4.69 5.31 -12.22
CA SER A 42 4.02 4.01 -12.05
C SER A 42 4.77 3.13 -11.06
N ARG A 43 6.11 3.15 -11.10
CA ARG A 43 6.96 2.40 -10.16
C ARG A 43 6.77 2.90 -8.73
N LEU A 44 6.84 4.20 -8.50
CA LEU A 44 6.64 4.79 -7.18
C LEU A 44 5.25 4.49 -6.62
N GLN A 45 4.21 4.56 -7.46
CA GLN A 45 2.85 4.22 -7.06
C GLN A 45 2.71 2.74 -6.67
N GLN A 46 3.34 1.83 -7.42
CA GLN A 46 3.34 0.41 -7.10
C GLN A 46 4.07 0.11 -5.79
N GLU A 47 5.24 0.73 -5.58
CA GLU A 47 6.01 0.58 -4.34
C GLU A 47 5.22 1.09 -3.12
N ASP A 48 4.55 2.25 -3.24
CA ASP A 48 3.73 2.82 -2.17
C ASP A 48 2.51 1.94 -1.85
N HIS A 49 1.84 1.43 -2.89
CA HIS A 49 0.73 0.51 -2.73
C HIS A 49 1.16 -0.79 -2.03
N GLN A 50 2.28 -1.39 -2.47
CA GLN A 50 2.80 -2.61 -1.84
C GLN A 50 3.18 -2.37 -0.38
N ARG A 51 3.84 -1.25 -0.07
CA ARG A 51 4.18 -0.88 1.31
C ARG A 51 2.94 -0.75 2.17
N THR A 52 1.92 -0.04 1.69
CA THR A 52 0.65 0.13 2.42
C THR A 52 -0.04 -1.21 2.66
N GLN A 53 -0.06 -2.08 1.65
CA GLN A 53 -0.63 -3.42 1.78
C GLN A 53 0.13 -4.27 2.81
N GLN A 54 1.46 -4.24 2.82
CA GLN A 54 2.27 -4.96 3.80
C GLN A 54 2.05 -4.43 5.23
N GLN A 55 1.94 -3.11 5.40
CA GLN A 55 1.63 -2.49 6.68
C GLN A 55 0.25 -2.94 7.19
N GLN A 56 -0.77 -2.93 6.33
CA GLN A 56 -2.10 -3.40 6.68
C GLN A 56 -2.07 -4.88 7.11
N GLN A 57 -1.44 -5.75 6.32
CA GLN A 57 -1.32 -7.16 6.66
C GLN A 57 -0.57 -7.40 7.98
N ALA A 58 0.45 -6.59 8.28
CA ALA A 58 1.15 -6.67 9.56
C ALA A 58 0.25 -6.25 10.73
N ALA A 59 -0.52 -5.17 10.56
CA ALA A 59 -1.49 -4.72 11.55
C ALA A 59 -2.58 -5.78 11.79
N ASP A 60 -3.13 -6.37 10.73
CA ASP A 60 -4.15 -7.42 10.81
C ASP A 60 -3.60 -8.67 11.53
N ARG A 61 -2.36 -9.07 11.25
CA ARG A 61 -1.70 -10.18 11.96
C ARG A 61 -1.56 -9.90 13.46
N LEU A 62 -1.13 -8.69 13.82
CA LEU A 62 -0.99 -8.29 15.23
C LEU A 62 -2.35 -8.25 15.93
N PHE A 63 -3.37 -7.73 15.26
CA PHE A 63 -4.73 -7.70 15.77
C PHE A 63 -5.27 -9.11 16.03
N ASN A 64 -5.11 -10.02 15.06
CA ASN A 64 -5.55 -11.41 15.20
C ASN A 64 -4.79 -12.13 16.32
N ALA A 65 -3.49 -11.92 16.44
CA ALA A 65 -2.70 -12.47 17.54
C ALA A 65 -3.20 -11.96 18.90
N LYS A 66 -3.53 -10.67 19.00
CA LYS A 66 -4.08 -10.08 20.22
C LYS A 66 -5.46 -10.63 20.57
N GLN A 67 -6.33 -10.83 19.59
CA GLN A 67 -7.64 -11.45 19.79
C GLN A 67 -7.49 -12.86 20.36
N ASN A 68 -6.65 -13.69 19.74
CA ASN A 68 -6.40 -15.05 20.21
C ASN A 68 -5.86 -15.07 21.66
N GLU A 69 -4.96 -14.15 22.01
CA GLU A 69 -4.44 -14.01 23.38
C GLU A 69 -5.55 -13.66 24.38
N LEU A 70 -6.44 -12.73 24.02
CA LEU A 70 -7.56 -12.32 24.86
C LEU A 70 -8.58 -13.45 25.04
N ASP A 71 -8.90 -14.17 23.98
CA ASP A 71 -9.81 -15.32 24.02
C ASP A 71 -9.26 -16.42 24.93
N GLN A 72 -7.98 -16.76 24.77
CA GLN A 72 -7.32 -17.75 25.63
C GLN A 72 -7.35 -17.32 27.10
N ARG A 73 -7.03 -16.05 27.37
CA ARG A 73 -7.09 -15.50 28.74
C ARG A 73 -8.51 -15.52 29.31
N SER A 74 -9.52 -15.26 28.48
CA SER A 74 -10.92 -15.35 28.91
C SER A 74 -11.29 -16.77 29.33
N VAL A 75 -10.88 -17.78 28.55
CA VAL A 75 -11.13 -19.19 28.88
C VAL A 75 -10.42 -19.59 30.17
N GLU A 76 -9.17 -19.17 30.36
CA GLU A 76 -8.41 -19.45 31.58
C GLU A 76 -9.05 -18.82 32.82
N LEU A 77 -9.48 -17.56 32.72
CA LEU A 77 -10.16 -16.86 33.81
C LEU A 77 -11.49 -17.53 34.16
N GLN A 78 -12.27 -17.93 33.15
CA GLN A 78 -13.53 -18.65 33.38
C GLN A 78 -13.29 -19.99 34.11
N ARG A 79 -12.28 -20.76 33.70
CA ARG A 79 -11.94 -22.02 34.39
C ARG A 79 -11.53 -21.80 35.83
N ALA A 80 -10.67 -20.79 36.07
CA ALA A 80 -10.24 -20.45 37.43
C ALA A 80 -11.42 -20.02 38.32
N GLU A 81 -12.38 -19.26 37.77
CA GLU A 81 -13.60 -18.88 38.48
C GLU A 81 -14.45 -20.11 38.83
N GLU A 82 -14.65 -21.02 37.88
CA GLU A 82 -15.40 -22.26 38.10
C GLU A 82 -14.76 -23.17 39.17
N GLU A 83 -13.43 -23.29 39.16
CA GLU A 83 -12.66 -24.05 40.15
C GLU A 83 -12.79 -23.42 41.55
N CYS A 84 -12.62 -22.10 41.67
CA CYS A 84 -12.84 -21.38 42.92
C CYS A 84 -14.26 -21.59 43.44
N ARG A 85 -15.28 -21.52 42.58
CA ARG A 85 -16.68 -21.73 42.98
C ARG A 85 -16.91 -23.15 43.48
N LYS A 86 -16.33 -24.16 42.82
CA LYS A 86 -16.40 -25.56 43.26
C LYS A 86 -15.74 -25.74 44.63
N ALA A 87 -14.54 -25.21 44.82
CA ALA A 87 -13.81 -25.29 46.08
C ALA A 87 -14.57 -24.64 47.24
N ILE A 88 -15.20 -23.48 47.02
CA ILE A 88 -16.06 -22.82 48.01
C ILE A 88 -17.25 -23.72 48.37
N ASN A 89 -17.95 -24.25 47.37
CA ASN A 89 -19.12 -25.10 47.60
C ASN A 89 -18.74 -26.38 48.36
N GLU A 90 -17.61 -27.00 48.03
CA GLU A 90 -17.10 -28.18 48.73
C GLU A 90 -16.73 -27.86 50.19
N SER A 91 -16.06 -26.72 50.43
CA SER A 91 -15.75 -26.27 51.79
C SER A 91 -17.01 -26.00 52.62
N ILE A 92 -18.05 -25.40 52.02
CA ILE A 92 -19.34 -25.17 52.69
C ILE A 92 -20.02 -26.49 53.03
N LYS A 93 -20.03 -27.44 52.08
CA LYS A 93 -20.59 -28.77 52.30
C LYS A 93 -19.87 -29.49 53.45
N ASN A 94 -18.54 -29.52 53.43
CA ASN A 94 -17.74 -30.18 54.47
C ASN A 94 -17.95 -29.54 55.84
N TYR A 95 -18.13 -28.21 55.90
CA TYR A 95 -18.48 -27.52 57.13
C TYR A 95 -19.86 -27.92 57.66
N ASN A 96 -20.86 -27.99 56.79
CA ASN A 96 -22.22 -28.42 57.15
C ASN A 96 -22.26 -29.89 57.60
N ASP A 97 -21.46 -30.77 56.97
CA ASP A 97 -21.39 -32.19 57.33
C ASP A 97 -20.66 -32.42 58.68
N ALA A 98 -19.88 -31.43 59.15
CA ALA A 98 -19.13 -31.48 60.41
C ALA A 98 -19.85 -30.81 61.60
N LEU A 99 -21.01 -30.19 61.35
CA LEU A 99 -21.91 -29.56 62.34
C LEU A 99 -22.97 -30.56 62.83
#